data_AF-A0A6L5Y263-F1
#
_entry.id   AF-A0A6L5Y263-F1
#
_cell.length_a   1.000
_cell.length_b   1.000
_cell.length_c   1.000
_cell.angle_alpha   90.00
_cell.angle_beta   90.00
_cell.angle_gamma   90.00
#
_symmetry.space_group_name_H-M   'P 1'
#
loop_
_entity.id
_entity.type
_entity.pdbx_description
1 polymer ?
#
loop_
_entity_poly.entity_id
_entity_poly.type
_entity_poly.pdbx_seq_one_letter_code
_entity_poly.pdbx_strand_id
1 'polypeptide(L)'
;MKEIVLVPDTPLYNYVDVAVMDFPKGREDGTQRRRCVIRVEFSRYDVSQLQKQGMDMDAAMRYYEDYLYKVVKMNLASDWKCVDGWDQVMNVVRENVARFY
;
A
#
# COMPACT_ATOMS: atom_id res chain seq x y z
N MET A 1 0.32 -19.87 -0.49
CA MET A 1 0.45 -18.42 -0.21
C MET A 1 1.38 -17.83 -1.26
N LYS A 2 0.97 -16.78 -1.98
CA LYS A 2 1.81 -16.16 -3.04
C LYS A 2 2.79 -15.16 -2.45
N GLU A 3 4.02 -15.15 -2.93
CA GLU A 3 4.97 -14.08 -2.62
C GLU A 3 4.75 -12.91 -3.57
N ILE A 4 4.77 -11.69 -3.03
CA ILE A 4 4.64 -10.46 -3.81
C ILE A 4 5.68 -9.43 -3.40
N VAL A 5 5.93 -8.50 -4.31
CA VAL A 5 6.64 -7.25 -4.04
C VAL A 5 5.71 -6.09 -4.33
N LEU A 6 5.75 -5.08 -3.47
CA LEU A 6 5.09 -3.80 -3.73
C LEU A 6 6.12 -2.81 -4.25
N VAL A 7 5.79 -2.09 -5.32
CA VAL A 7 6.68 -1.08 -5.88
C VAL A 7 5.91 0.23 -5.94
N PRO A 8 6.16 1.19 -5.03
CA PRO A 8 5.56 2.51 -5.13
C PRO A 8 6.17 3.27 -6.31
N ASP A 9 5.34 3.96 -7.07
CA ASP A 9 5.78 4.97 -8.02
C ASP A 9 6.13 6.28 -7.27
N THR A 10 6.49 7.32 -8.01
CA THR A 10 6.70 8.66 -7.50
C THR A 10 5.42 9.17 -6.84
N PRO A 11 5.42 9.47 -5.53
CA PRO A 11 4.24 9.99 -4.87
C PRO A 11 3.87 11.37 -5.44
N LEU A 12 2.59 11.55 -5.72
CA LEU A 12 2.02 12.85 -6.00
C LEU A 12 1.47 13.47 -4.72
N TYR A 13 0.97 14.71 -4.82
CA TYR A 13 0.55 15.51 -3.66
C TYR A 13 -0.48 14.81 -2.75
N ASN A 14 -1.34 13.96 -3.33
CA ASN A 14 -2.47 13.34 -2.63
C ASN A 14 -2.59 11.83 -2.81
N TYR A 15 -1.68 11.17 -3.54
CA TYR A 15 -1.69 9.72 -3.68
C TYR A 15 -0.34 9.17 -4.10
N VAL A 16 -0.18 7.85 -3.94
CA VAL A 16 0.87 7.06 -4.59
C VAL A 16 0.24 5.86 -5.28
N ASP A 17 0.65 5.58 -6.50
CA ASP A 17 0.29 4.36 -7.21
C ASP A 17 1.31 3.27 -6.84
N VAL A 18 0.82 2.09 -6.46
CA VAL A 18 1.62 0.96 -5.97
C VAL A 18 1.41 -0.23 -6.89
N ALA A 19 2.46 -0.63 -7.59
CA ALA A 19 2.43 -1.83 -8.41
C ALA A 19 2.54 -3.08 -7.51
N VAL A 20 1.63 -4.04 -7.72
CA VAL A 20 1.68 -5.35 -7.08
C VAL A 20 2.33 -6.32 -8.06
N MET A 21 3.51 -6.83 -7.70
CA MET A 21 4.30 -7.75 -8.52
C MET A 21 4.24 -9.16 -7.92
N ASP A 22 4.06 -10.19 -8.75
CA ASP A 22 4.19 -11.60 -8.34
C ASP A 22 5.34 -12.30 -9.07
N PHE A 23 5.68 -13.50 -8.59
CA PHE A 23 6.73 -14.36 -9.15
C PHE A 23 6.10 -15.60 -9.81
N PRO A 24 5.73 -15.55 -11.11
CA PRO A 24 5.01 -16.64 -11.75
C PRO A 24 5.79 -17.97 -11.81
N LYS A 25 7.12 -17.91 -11.77
CA LYS A 25 8.02 -19.08 -11.77
C LYS A 25 8.75 -19.30 -10.43
N GLY A 26 8.29 -18.63 -9.37
CA GLY A 26 9.00 -18.58 -8.09
C GLY A 26 10.06 -17.48 -8.04
N ARG A 27 10.45 -17.09 -6.83
CA ARG A 27 11.34 -15.94 -6.58
C ARG A 27 12.75 -16.14 -7.13
N GLU A 28 13.24 -17.37 -7.12
CA GLU A 28 14.60 -17.74 -7.52
C GLU A 28 14.89 -17.48 -9.01
N ASP A 29 13.86 -17.59 -9.86
CA ASP A 29 13.96 -17.33 -11.30
C ASP A 29 14.08 -15.82 -11.62
N GLY A 30 13.79 -14.95 -10.66
CA GLY A 30 13.88 -13.49 -10.79
C GLY A 30 12.82 -12.85 -11.70
N THR A 31 12.07 -13.64 -12.49
CA THR A 31 10.99 -13.13 -13.33
C THR A 31 9.85 -12.58 -12.47
N GLN A 32 9.64 -11.27 -12.56
CA GLN A 32 8.48 -10.59 -11.97
C GLN A 32 7.40 -10.32 -13.00
N ARG A 33 6.14 -10.37 -12.56
CA ARG A 33 4.98 -9.99 -13.37
C ARG A 33 4.09 -9.02 -12.59
N ARG A 34 3.72 -7.92 -13.22
CA ARG A 34 2.74 -6.98 -12.66
C ARG A 34 1.34 -7.60 -12.68
N ARG A 35 0.69 -7.66 -11.52
CA ARG A 35 -0.66 -8.18 -11.35
C ARG A 35 -1.71 -7.08 -11.45
N CYS A 36 -1.48 -6.00 -10.71
CA CYS A 36 -2.33 -4.82 -10.70
C CYS A 36 -1.54 -3.60 -10.21
N VAL A 37 -2.18 -2.45 -10.26
CA VAL A 37 -1.72 -1.21 -9.64
C VAL A 37 -2.83 -0.76 -8.69
N ILE A 38 -2.45 -0.42 -7.47
CA ILE A 38 -3.36 0.07 -6.43
C ILE A 38 -3.04 1.55 -6.20
N ARG A 39 -4.04 2.40 -6.27
CA ARG A 39 -3.90 3.80 -5.84
C ARG A 39 -4.16 3.90 -4.34
N VAL A 40 -3.21 4.43 -3.59
CA VAL A 40 -3.36 4.74 -2.17
C VAL A 40 -3.52 6.25 -2.02
N GLU A 41 -4.73 6.69 -1.67
CA GLU A 41 -5.08 8.11 -1.55
C GLU A 41 -4.89 8.61 -0.11
N PHE A 42 -4.24 9.76 0.02
CA PHE A 42 -3.98 10.47 1.27
C PHE A 42 -4.25 11.97 1.09
N SER A 43 -5.32 12.30 0.38
CA SER A 43 -5.70 13.70 0.20
C SER A 43 -6.04 14.34 1.56
N ARG A 44 -5.95 15.67 1.64
CA ARG A 44 -6.38 16.41 2.83
C ARG A 44 -7.81 16.06 3.23
N TYR A 45 -8.69 15.82 2.26
CA TYR A 45 -10.06 15.42 2.54
C TYR A 45 -10.11 14.05 3.21
N ASP A 46 -9.42 13.04 2.68
CA ASP A 46 -9.41 11.69 3.22
C ASP A 46 -8.87 11.66 4.66
N VAL A 47 -7.75 12.34 4.89
CA VAL A 47 -7.16 12.42 6.24
C VAL A 47 -8.09 13.15 7.21
N SER A 48 -8.79 14.20 6.76
CA SER A 48 -9.79 14.88 7.61
C SER A 48 -10.97 13.98 7.99
N GLN A 49 -11.34 12.99 7.17
CA GLN A 49 -12.39 12.04 7.52
C GLN A 49 -11.91 11.06 8.60
N LEU A 50 -10.66 10.61 8.54
CA LEU A 50 -10.05 9.78 9.59
C LEU A 50 -10.00 10.54 10.92
N GLN A 51 -9.61 11.82 10.89
CA GLN A 51 -9.59 12.69 12.07
C GLN A 51 -10.99 12.91 12.66
N LYS A 52 -12.02 13.09 11.82
CA LYS A 52 -13.42 13.19 12.29
C LYS A 52 -13.93 11.90 12.96
N GLN A 53 -13.35 10.76 12.61
CA GLN A 53 -13.60 9.48 13.29
C GLN A 53 -12.81 9.34 14.60
N GLY A 54 -12.04 10.36 14.99
CA GLY A 54 -11.23 10.37 16.21
C GLY A 54 -9.94 9.57 16.08
N MET A 55 -9.48 9.25 14.86
CA MET A 55 -8.22 8.56 14.65
C MET A 55 -7.05 9.52 14.87
N ASP A 56 -6.07 9.10 15.67
CA ASP A 56 -4.75 9.72 15.73
C ASP A 56 -3.85 9.20 14.60
N MET A 57 -2.61 9.69 14.54
CA MET A 57 -1.66 9.31 13.50
C MET A 57 -1.41 7.80 13.46
N ASP A 58 -1.26 7.15 14.63
CA ASP A 58 -1.01 5.71 14.71
C ASP A 58 -2.23 4.89 14.25
N ALA A 59 -3.43 5.31 14.63
CA ALA A 59 -4.68 4.69 14.16
C ALA A 59 -4.88 4.89 12.66
N ALA A 60 -4.57 6.07 12.12
CA ALA A 60 -4.62 6.34 10.69
C ALA A 60 -3.63 5.46 9.91
N MET A 61 -2.40 5.29 10.41
CA MET A 61 -1.43 4.40 9.76
C MET A 61 -1.89 2.94 9.75
N ARG A 62 -2.46 2.45 10.85
CA ARG A 62 -3.07 1.10 10.89
C ARG A 62 -4.22 0.97 9.89
N TYR A 63 -5.04 2.01 9.72
CA TYR A 63 -6.09 2.03 8.70
C TYR A 63 -5.51 1.82 7.29
N TYR A 64 -4.41 2.51 6.96
CA TYR A 64 -3.75 2.36 5.66
C TYR A 64 -3.11 0.98 5.46
N GLU A 65 -2.48 0.42 6.49
CA GLU A 65 -1.95 -0.96 6.46
C GLU A 65 -3.08 -1.96 6.16
N ASP A 66 -4.19 -1.86 6.90
CA ASP A 66 -5.36 -2.70 6.73
C ASP A 66 -5.99 -2.54 5.34
N TYR A 67 -6.12 -1.30 4.87
CA TYR A 67 -6.64 -0.97 3.54
C TYR A 67 -5.80 -1.64 2.45
N LEU A 68 -4.49 -1.38 2.45
CA LEU A 68 -3.58 -1.92 1.44
C LEU A 68 -3.61 -3.45 1.47
N TYR A 69 -3.58 -4.05 2.66
CA TYR A 69 -3.63 -5.50 2.80
C TYR A 69 -4.90 -6.09 2.17
N LYS A 70 -6.06 -5.52 2.49
CA LYS A 70 -7.37 -5.97 1.99
C LYS A 70 -7.47 -5.81 0.48
N VAL A 71 -7.04 -4.67 -0.06
CA VAL A 71 -7.11 -4.41 -1.51
C VAL A 71 -6.21 -5.35 -2.30
N VAL A 72 -4.98 -5.61 -1.84
CA VAL A 72 -4.11 -6.61 -2.47
C VAL A 72 -4.75 -8.00 -2.42
N LYS A 73 -5.27 -8.42 -1.26
CA LYS A 73 -5.94 -9.73 -1.12
C LYS A 73 -7.11 -9.89 -2.09
N MET A 74 -7.95 -8.87 -2.21
CA MET A 74 -9.09 -8.86 -3.13
C MET A 74 -8.64 -8.98 -4.59
N ASN A 75 -7.62 -8.22 -5.00
CA ASN A 75 -7.12 -8.23 -6.39
C ASN A 75 -6.39 -9.52 -6.77
N LEU A 76 -5.71 -10.17 -5.82
CA LEU A 76 -4.99 -11.42 -6.09
C LEU A 76 -5.89 -12.66 -6.02
N ALA A 77 -7.07 -12.56 -5.37
CA ALA A 77 -7.97 -13.68 -5.09
C ALA A 77 -7.25 -14.89 -4.46
N SER A 78 -6.28 -14.63 -3.57
CA SER A 78 -5.43 -15.62 -2.93
C SER A 78 -4.75 -15.02 -1.70
N ASP A 79 -4.40 -15.86 -0.71
CA ASP A 79 -3.51 -15.42 0.37
C ASP A 79 -2.10 -15.17 -0.15
N TRP A 80 -1.45 -14.15 0.42
CA TRP A 80 -0.16 -13.66 -0.03
C TRP A 80 0.71 -13.21 1.15
N LYS A 81 2.01 -13.09 0.87
CA LYS A 81 3.04 -12.56 1.77
C LYS A 81 3.82 -11.49 1.01
N CYS A 82 3.91 -10.29 1.58
CA CYS A 82 4.84 -9.28 1.09
C CYS A 82 6.26 -9.75 1.42
N VAL A 83 7.12 -9.87 0.41
CA VAL A 83 8.54 -10.18 0.64
C VAL A 83 9.44 -8.96 0.49
N ASP A 84 8.92 -7.86 -0.06
CA ASP A 84 9.63 -6.59 -0.19
C ASP A 84 8.68 -5.41 -0.49
N GLY A 85 9.14 -4.18 -0.22
CA GLY A 85 8.47 -2.94 -0.59
C GLY A 85 7.34 -2.45 0.32
N TRP A 86 6.93 -3.26 1.31
CA TRP A 86 5.88 -2.86 2.28
C TRP A 86 6.27 -1.60 3.05
N ASP A 87 7.44 -1.60 3.68
CA ASP A 87 7.92 -0.46 4.49
C ASP A 87 8.12 0.79 3.64
N GLN A 88 8.56 0.63 2.38
CA GLN A 88 8.70 1.75 1.45
C GLN A 88 7.36 2.41 1.17
N VAL A 89 6.32 1.63 0.85
CA VAL A 89 4.96 2.15 0.63
C VAL A 89 4.43 2.83 1.90
N MET A 90 4.55 2.17 3.05
CA MET A 90 4.02 2.72 4.31
C MET A 90 4.75 3.97 4.77
N ASN A 91 6.05 4.10 4.49
CA ASN A 91 6.81 5.33 4.75
C ASN A 91 6.33 6.49 3.87
N VAL A 92 6.11 6.25 2.58
CA VAL A 92 5.53 7.27 1.67
C VAL A 92 4.17 7.74 2.18
N VAL A 93 3.30 6.82 2.59
CA VAL A 93 1.99 7.16 3.16
C VAL A 93 2.16 7.97 4.45
N ARG A 94 3.01 7.51 5.37
CA ARG A 94 3.28 8.19 6.65
C ARG A 94 3.73 9.63 6.45
N GLU A 95 4.72 9.85 5.58
CA GLU A 95 5.28 11.19 5.32
C GLU A 95 4.24 12.17 4.74
N ASN A 96 3.28 11.67 3.95
CA ASN A 96 2.25 12.52 3.38
C ASN A 96 1.08 12.75 4.35
N VAL A 97 0.67 11.72 5.09
CA VAL A 97 -0.40 11.83 6.10
C VAL A 97 0.04 12.71 7.28
N ALA A 98 1.31 12.62 7.71
CA ALA A 98 1.88 13.42 8.80
C ALA A 98 1.83 14.93 8.56
N ARG A 99 1.61 15.39 7.32
CA ARG A 99 1.45 16.82 7.00
C ARG A 99 0.14 17.41 7.53
N PHE A 100 -0.79 16.56 7.93
CA PHE A 100 -2.13 16.94 8.35
C PHE A 100 -2.43 16.62 9.82
N TYR A 101 -1.52 15.92 10.51
CA TYR A 101 -1.57 15.63 11.95
C TYR A 101 -0.53 16.46 12.68
#